data_AF-A0A849UPZ7-F1
#
_entry.id   AF-A0A849UPZ7-F1
#
_cell.length_a   1.000
_cell.length_b   1.000
_cell.length_c   1.000
_cell.angle_alpha   90.00
_cell.angle_beta   90.00
_cell.angle_gamma   90.00
#
_symmetry.space_group_name_H-M   'P 1'
#
loop_
_entity.id
_entity.type
_entity.pdbx_description
1 polymer ?
#
loop_
_entity_poly.entity_id
_entity_poly.type
_entity_poly.pdbx_seq_one_letter_code
_entity_poly.pdbx_strand_id
1 'polypeptide(L)'
;METATVTTVVQQAAQTNSFWDFLLMILLVLSGFLAGRFMKYFCEQAIRKTPLGQSSLRRTVLELSARSTTFPATAIGICLALRLLAVKSSLRGDVTAVLITIVVTYVVYQMAELSGWWVRHLRAKTRTALDDMMEPVVRKTLRTVTVILGLVQIAQQLSDKPITSILAGLGVGGLAVALAAQDTIKNFFGSLVIFADRPFQMGDSVSVDSTEGTVEEVGMRSTRLRTVDGHLVTIPNGELANKSIRNITRRPYIKRLANIAVACDTPPGKMERALTIIKEELNRANQKMHPDMPPRVHFNEFNSASLNIQVIYWFVPASDYWAFMEFDQSFNLAVLSRFNEEGIEFAFPGRLQPRAN
;
A
#
# COMPACT_ATOMS: atom_id res chain seq x y z
N MET A 1 15.59 -54.30 5.69
CA MET A 1 17.02 -54.35 6.03
C MET A 1 17.45 -53.32 7.08
N GLU A 2 16.70 -52.24 7.35
CA GLU A 2 17.07 -51.20 8.35
C GLU A 2 16.87 -51.58 9.83
N THR A 3 15.94 -52.48 10.15
CA THR A 3 15.67 -52.85 11.55
C THR A 3 16.83 -53.59 12.21
N ALA A 4 17.55 -54.42 11.45
CA ALA A 4 18.74 -55.14 11.92
C ALA A 4 19.88 -54.19 12.29
N THR A 5 20.02 -53.04 11.60
CA THR A 5 21.04 -52.02 11.86
C THR A 5 20.76 -51.20 13.12
N VAL A 6 19.49 -50.94 13.44
CA VAL A 6 19.15 -50.20 14.67
C VAL A 6 19.37 -51.07 15.90
N THR A 7 18.93 -52.34 15.87
CA THR A 7 19.15 -53.27 16.99
C THR A 7 20.63 -53.55 17.25
N THR A 8 21.47 -53.64 16.20
CA THR A 8 22.92 -53.84 16.38
C THR A 8 23.60 -52.60 16.94
N VAL A 9 23.20 -51.39 16.52
CA VAL A 9 23.71 -50.13 17.10
C VAL A 9 23.31 -50.00 18.58
N VAL A 10 22.07 -50.37 18.92
CA VAL A 10 21.59 -50.34 20.32
C VAL A 10 22.31 -51.38 21.18
N GLN A 11 22.52 -52.60 20.69
CA GLN A 11 23.28 -53.63 21.40
C GLN A 11 24.77 -53.25 21.56
N GLN A 12 25.38 -52.66 20.53
CA GLN A 12 26.77 -52.19 20.59
C GLN A 12 26.91 -51.02 21.57
N ALA A 13 25.98 -50.07 21.59
CA ALA A 13 25.95 -49.00 22.58
C ALA A 13 25.74 -49.55 24.00
N ALA A 14 24.90 -50.57 24.18
CA ALA A 14 24.66 -51.21 25.48
C ALA A 14 25.88 -52.01 26.00
N GLN A 15 26.72 -52.55 25.11
CA GLN A 15 27.94 -53.27 25.49
C GLN A 15 29.15 -52.34 25.71
N THR A 16 29.18 -51.16 25.10
CA THR A 16 30.32 -50.23 25.16
C THR A 16 30.21 -49.22 26.31
N ASN A 17 28.99 -48.85 26.71
CA ASN A 17 28.75 -47.88 27.77
C ASN A 17 28.59 -48.56 29.13
N SER A 18 29.16 -47.96 30.17
CA SER A 18 28.99 -48.42 31.55
C SER A 18 27.58 -48.10 32.07
N PHE A 19 27.11 -48.83 33.08
CA PHE A 19 25.88 -48.51 33.81
C PHE A 19 25.87 -47.06 34.31
N TRP A 20 27.05 -46.55 34.70
CA TRP A 20 27.21 -45.17 35.17
C TRP A 20 26.98 -44.13 34.06
N ASP A 21 27.27 -44.45 32.80
CA ASP A 21 27.03 -43.53 31.67
C ASP A 21 25.53 -43.36 31.40
N PHE A 22 24.74 -44.43 31.57
CA PHE A 22 23.29 -44.37 31.50
C PHE A 22 22.68 -43.61 32.69
N LEU A 23 23.22 -43.79 33.91
CA LEU A 23 22.80 -43.02 35.08
C LEU A 23 23.09 -41.53 34.89
N LEU A 24 24.28 -41.19 34.39
CA LEU A 24 24.71 -39.82 34.11
C LEU A 24 23.85 -39.18 33.00
N MET A 25 23.50 -39.94 31.96
CA MET A 25 22.56 -39.51 30.92
C MET A 25 21.21 -39.10 31.52
N ILE A 26 20.61 -39.97 32.34
CA ILE A 26 19.32 -39.69 32.99
C ILE A 26 19.43 -38.44 33.87
N LEU A 27 20.52 -38.31 34.65
CA LEU A 27 20.78 -37.14 35.48
C LEU A 27 20.92 -35.84 34.66
N LEU A 28 21.54 -35.88 33.48
CA LEU A 28 21.70 -34.71 32.61
C LEU A 28 20.38 -34.29 31.93
N VAL A 29 19.57 -35.24 31.50
CA VAL A 29 18.24 -34.95 30.95
C VAL A 29 17.32 -34.39 32.05
N LEU A 30 17.36 -34.99 33.24
CA LEU A 30 16.61 -34.52 34.41
C LEU A 30 17.09 -33.13 34.87
N SER A 31 18.41 -32.89 34.90
CA SER A 31 18.95 -31.58 35.26
C SER A 31 18.58 -30.51 34.24
N GLY A 32 18.61 -30.82 32.94
CA GLY A 32 18.09 -29.95 31.88
C GLY A 32 16.60 -29.63 32.04
N PHE A 33 15.78 -30.64 32.38
CA PHE A 33 14.35 -30.46 32.67
C PHE A 33 14.12 -29.57 33.90
N LEU A 34 14.80 -29.86 35.00
CA LEU A 34 14.72 -29.11 36.25
C LEU A 34 15.19 -27.67 36.06
N ALA A 35 16.31 -27.44 35.37
CA ALA A 35 16.82 -26.12 35.03
C ALA A 35 15.83 -25.34 34.17
N GLY A 36 15.22 -25.98 33.17
CA GLY A 36 14.14 -25.38 32.36
C GLY A 36 12.93 -24.99 33.20
N ARG A 37 12.50 -25.85 34.12
CA ARG A 37 11.38 -25.56 35.05
C ARG A 37 11.71 -24.44 36.02
N PHE A 38 12.93 -24.42 36.53
CA PHE A 38 13.43 -23.36 37.40
C PHE A 38 13.45 -22.02 36.66
N MET A 39 13.99 -21.99 35.44
CA MET A 39 13.97 -20.80 34.59
C MET A 39 12.53 -20.32 34.32
N LYS A 40 11.61 -21.24 34.00
CA LYS A 40 10.19 -20.92 33.83
C LYS A 40 9.60 -20.29 35.10
N TYR A 41 9.86 -20.86 36.27
CA TYR A 41 9.42 -20.32 37.55
C TYR A 41 9.94 -18.90 37.80
N PHE A 42 11.22 -18.63 37.52
CA PHE A 42 11.80 -17.29 37.62
C PHE A 42 11.15 -16.31 36.65
N CYS A 43 10.91 -16.71 35.40
CA CYS A 43 10.19 -15.87 34.43
C CYS A 43 8.75 -15.58 34.90
N GLU A 44 8.02 -16.57 35.39
CA GLU A 44 6.66 -16.39 35.95
C GLU A 44 6.65 -15.47 37.18
N GLN A 45 7.66 -15.59 38.04
CA GLN A 45 7.80 -14.71 39.20
C GLN A 45 8.13 -13.27 38.78
N ALA A 46 8.97 -13.09 37.76
CA ALA A 46 9.27 -11.77 37.18
C ALA A 46 8.03 -11.14 36.51
N ILE A 47 7.18 -11.95 35.87
CA ILE A 47 5.90 -11.50 35.30
C ILE A 47 4.97 -10.98 36.41
N ARG A 48 4.85 -11.70 37.53
CA ARG A 48 4.00 -11.29 38.67
C ARG A 48 4.42 -9.95 39.28
N LYS A 49 5.71 -9.59 39.21
CA LYS A 49 6.25 -8.32 39.69
C LYS A 49 6.06 -7.15 38.71
N THR A 50 5.60 -7.42 37.49
CA THR A 50 5.39 -6.40 36.47
C THR A 50 3.97 -5.82 36.59
N PRO A 51 3.78 -4.50 36.73
CA PRO A 51 2.45 -3.90 36.96
C PRO A 51 1.50 -4.15 35.77
N LEU A 52 0.21 -4.39 36.09
CA LEU A 52 -0.84 -4.81 35.16
C LEU A 52 -1.25 -3.77 34.09
N GLY A 53 -0.71 -2.55 34.11
CA GLY A 53 -1.24 -1.42 33.35
C GLY A 53 -0.55 -1.04 32.03
N GLN A 54 0.59 -1.62 31.67
CA GLN A 54 1.25 -1.31 30.39
C GLN A 54 1.70 -2.61 29.72
N SER A 55 1.24 -2.83 28.48
CA SER A 55 1.68 -3.89 27.58
C SER A 55 3.14 -3.67 27.14
N SER A 56 4.07 -3.67 28.09
CA SER A 56 5.49 -3.51 27.81
C SER A 56 6.00 -4.74 27.06
N LEU A 57 6.85 -4.51 26.06
CA LEU A 57 7.57 -5.55 25.32
C LEU A 57 8.19 -6.59 26.27
N ARG A 58 8.69 -6.11 27.41
CA ARG A 58 9.28 -6.92 28.49
C ARG A 58 8.34 -8.01 28.98
N ARG A 59 7.05 -7.71 29.22
CA ARG A 59 6.10 -8.71 29.72
C ARG A 59 5.82 -9.81 28.69
N THR A 60 5.60 -9.44 27.43
CA THR A 60 5.38 -10.43 26.36
C THR A 60 6.61 -11.31 26.16
N VAL A 61 7.81 -10.71 26.14
CA VAL A 61 9.07 -11.46 26.03
C VAL A 61 9.25 -12.41 27.21
N LEU A 62 8.93 -11.99 28.43
CA LEU A 62 8.97 -12.86 29.61
C LEU A 62 7.95 -14.00 29.54
N GLU A 63 6.72 -13.75 29.09
CA GLU A 63 5.67 -14.79 28.92
C GLU A 63 6.09 -15.83 27.87
N LEU A 64 6.67 -15.39 26.75
CA LEU A 64 7.18 -16.27 25.70
C LEU A 64 8.40 -17.07 26.16
N SER A 65 9.27 -16.44 26.96
CA SER A 65 10.43 -17.10 27.57
C SER A 65 9.97 -18.17 28.56
N ALA A 66 9.03 -17.85 29.46
CA ALA A 66 8.45 -18.80 30.41
C ALA A 66 7.80 -20.01 29.73
N ARG A 67 7.12 -19.78 28.59
CA ARG A 67 6.47 -20.84 27.81
C ARG A 67 7.47 -21.71 27.05
N SER A 68 8.62 -21.15 26.68
CA SER A 68 9.57 -21.82 25.79
C SER A 68 10.76 -22.46 26.51
N THR A 69 11.17 -22.02 27.69
CA THR A 69 12.44 -22.41 28.35
C THR A 69 12.61 -23.90 28.65
N THR A 70 11.52 -24.65 28.89
CA THR A 70 11.61 -26.07 29.26
C THR A 70 12.06 -26.97 28.11
N PHE A 71 11.66 -26.67 26.88
CA PHE A 71 11.96 -27.53 25.72
C PHE A 71 13.42 -27.40 25.21
N PRO A 72 14.00 -26.20 25.03
CA PRO A 72 15.42 -26.03 24.74
C PRO A 72 16.33 -26.54 25.86
N ALA A 73 15.95 -26.34 27.13
CA ALA A 73 16.78 -26.79 28.26
C ALA A 73 16.85 -28.33 28.35
N THR A 74 15.74 -29.02 28.11
CA THR A 74 15.72 -30.48 28.00
C THR A 74 16.50 -30.96 26.79
N ALA A 75 16.35 -30.30 25.65
CA ALA A 75 17.10 -30.58 24.43
C ALA A 75 18.62 -30.42 24.62
N ILE A 76 19.09 -29.39 25.34
CA ILE A 76 20.50 -29.24 25.71
C ILE A 76 20.96 -30.40 26.59
N GLY A 77 20.13 -30.81 27.57
CA GLY A 77 20.40 -32.00 28.39
C GLY A 77 20.56 -33.26 27.55
N ILE A 78 19.70 -33.48 26.55
CA ILE A 78 19.79 -34.59 25.60
C ILE A 78 21.05 -34.49 24.74
N CYS A 79 21.41 -33.32 24.22
CA CYS A 79 22.65 -33.11 23.46
C CYS A 79 23.90 -33.42 24.29
N LEU A 80 23.94 -33.00 25.56
CA LEU A 80 25.06 -33.27 26.47
C LEU A 80 25.14 -34.76 26.81
N ALA A 81 24.00 -35.39 27.08
CA ALA A 81 23.88 -36.84 27.24
C ALA A 81 24.43 -37.61 26.04
N LEU A 82 24.05 -37.23 24.81
CA LEU A 82 24.51 -37.86 23.57
C LEU A 82 26.02 -37.71 23.35
N ARG A 83 26.66 -36.67 23.89
CA ARG A 83 28.12 -36.50 23.80
C ARG A 83 28.89 -37.46 24.70
N LEU A 84 28.29 -37.88 25.81
CA LEU A 84 28.92 -38.76 26.80
C LEU A 84 28.75 -40.24 26.46
N LEU A 85 27.66 -40.60 25.78
CA LEU A 85 27.46 -41.95 25.28
C LEU A 85 28.40 -42.25 24.10
N ALA A 86 28.99 -43.45 24.13
CA ALA A 86 29.74 -44.06 23.04
C ALA A 86 28.80 -44.51 21.91
N VAL A 87 28.17 -43.54 21.23
CA VAL A 87 27.39 -43.74 20.01
C VAL A 87 28.28 -43.47 18.80
N LYS A 88 28.03 -44.17 17.68
CA LYS A 88 28.69 -43.91 16.40
C LYS A 88 28.65 -42.41 16.07
N SER A 89 29.82 -41.83 15.78
CA SER A 89 30.01 -40.38 15.66
C SER A 89 29.10 -39.72 14.61
N SER A 90 28.80 -40.41 13.50
CA SER A 90 27.87 -39.95 12.47
C SER A 90 26.43 -39.85 12.99
N LEU A 91 25.87 -40.91 13.58
CA LEU A 91 24.52 -40.90 14.15
C LEU A 91 24.35 -39.84 15.25
N ARG A 92 25.39 -39.65 16.07
CA ARG A 92 25.39 -38.59 17.09
C ARG A 92 25.31 -37.20 16.46
N GLY A 93 26.08 -36.95 15.40
CA GLY A 93 26.05 -35.69 14.66
C GLY A 93 24.66 -35.37 14.13
N ASP A 94 24.06 -36.32 13.42
CA ASP A 94 22.76 -36.13 12.76
C ASP A 94 21.63 -35.91 13.78
N VAL A 95 21.58 -36.72 14.85
CA VAL A 95 20.56 -36.57 15.91
C VAL A 95 20.72 -35.23 16.63
N THR A 96 21.95 -34.80 16.93
CA THR A 96 22.17 -33.48 17.56
C THR A 96 21.79 -32.32 16.64
N ALA A 97 22.08 -32.41 15.33
CA ALA A 97 21.70 -31.39 14.36
C ALA A 97 20.17 -31.28 14.21
N VAL A 98 19.47 -32.41 14.15
CA VAL A 98 18.00 -32.45 14.05
C VAL A 98 17.36 -31.85 15.30
N LEU A 99 17.86 -32.24 16.47
CA LEU A 99 17.34 -31.76 17.74
C LEU A 99 17.58 -30.24 17.92
N ILE A 100 18.76 -29.73 17.53
CA ILE A 100 19.02 -28.28 17.48
C ILE A 100 18.05 -27.59 16.51
N THR A 101 17.82 -28.16 15.33
CA THR A 101 16.91 -27.59 14.33
C THR A 101 15.47 -27.50 14.83
N ILE A 102 14.99 -28.54 15.52
CA ILE A 102 13.65 -28.54 16.14
C ILE A 102 13.57 -27.45 17.21
N VAL A 103 14.60 -27.31 18.05
CA VAL A 103 14.66 -26.26 19.08
C VAL A 103 14.64 -24.87 18.47
N VAL A 104 15.49 -24.61 17.48
CA VAL A 104 15.54 -23.32 16.78
C VAL A 104 14.20 -23.02 16.12
N THR A 105 13.62 -23.98 15.39
CA THR A 105 12.31 -23.84 14.75
C THR A 105 11.22 -23.54 15.77
N TYR A 106 11.20 -24.25 16.91
CA TYR A 106 10.26 -24.00 18.00
C TYR A 106 10.40 -22.60 18.59
N VAL A 107 11.63 -22.15 18.87
CA VAL A 107 11.89 -20.80 19.39
C VAL A 107 11.43 -19.73 18.40
N VAL A 108 11.77 -19.86 17.11
CA VAL A 108 11.35 -18.93 16.06
C VAL A 108 9.83 -18.96 15.86
N TYR A 109 9.19 -20.13 15.95
CA TYR A 109 7.74 -20.28 15.87
C TYR A 109 7.04 -19.53 17.02
N GLN A 110 7.61 -19.58 18.22
CA GLN A 110 7.13 -18.82 19.38
C GLN A 110 7.40 -17.32 19.22
N MET A 111 8.50 -16.93 18.58
CA MET A 111 8.76 -15.53 18.25
C MET A 111 7.69 -14.93 17.34
N ALA A 112 7.00 -15.74 16.53
CA ALA A 112 5.85 -15.26 15.76
C ALA A 112 4.69 -14.75 16.64
N GLU A 113 4.61 -15.09 17.94
CA GLU A 113 3.64 -14.51 18.88
C GLU A 113 3.99 -13.06 19.26
N LEU A 114 5.25 -12.61 19.10
CA LEU A 114 5.61 -11.18 19.28
C LEU A 114 4.90 -10.29 18.26
N SER A 115 4.52 -10.81 17.09
CA SER A 115 3.72 -10.06 16.12
C SER A 115 2.41 -9.54 16.71
N GLY A 116 1.77 -10.32 17.58
CA GLY A 116 0.56 -9.91 18.29
C GLY A 116 0.80 -8.76 19.27
N TRP A 117 1.98 -8.69 19.89
CA TRP A 117 2.35 -7.54 20.71
C TRP A 117 2.58 -6.29 19.87
N TRP A 118 3.29 -6.40 18.74
CA TRP A 118 3.54 -5.28 17.82
C TRP A 118 2.23 -4.65 17.35
N VAL A 119 1.25 -5.46 16.93
CA VAL A 119 -0.06 -4.98 16.49
C VAL A 119 -0.82 -4.33 17.65
N ARG A 120 -0.85 -4.94 18.84
CA ARG A 120 -1.51 -4.35 20.02
C ARG A 120 -0.86 -3.03 20.48
N HIS A 121 0.43 -2.86 20.26
CA HIS A 121 1.12 -1.61 20.58
C HIS A 121 0.78 -0.49 19.59
N LEU A 122 0.66 -0.83 18.31
CA LEU A 122 0.20 0.11 17.26
C LEU A 122 -1.27 0.54 17.48
N ARG A 123 -2.13 -0.38 17.96
CA ARG A 123 -3.54 -0.08 18.33
C ARG A 123 -3.71 1.03 19.37
N ALA A 124 -2.71 1.31 20.20
CA ALA A 124 -2.81 2.35 21.22
C ALA A 124 -2.86 3.77 20.62
N LYS A 125 -2.53 3.93 19.32
CA LYS A 125 -2.53 5.24 18.63
C LYS A 125 -3.62 5.39 17.56
N THR A 126 -4.20 4.31 17.05
CA THR A 126 -5.24 4.33 16.00
C THR A 126 -6.13 3.10 16.17
N ARG A 127 -7.45 3.30 16.39
CA ARG A 127 -8.43 2.20 16.35
C ARG A 127 -8.90 2.02 14.92
N THR A 128 -8.32 1.09 14.18
CA THR A 128 -8.78 0.79 12.80
C THR A 128 -9.05 -0.70 12.65
N ALA A 129 -10.17 -1.05 12.01
CA ALA A 129 -10.59 -2.45 11.75
C ALA A 129 -9.54 -3.28 10.97
N LEU A 130 -8.60 -2.61 10.31
CA LEU A 130 -7.44 -3.21 9.63
C LEU A 130 -6.50 -3.95 10.58
N ASP A 131 -6.30 -3.44 11.80
CA ASP A 131 -5.34 -4.01 12.75
C ASP A 131 -5.79 -5.39 13.26
N ASP A 132 -7.10 -5.60 13.39
CA ASP A 132 -7.69 -6.87 13.83
C ASP A 132 -7.54 -7.98 12.77
N MET A 133 -7.53 -7.60 11.49
CA MET A 133 -7.40 -8.55 10.38
C MET A 133 -5.93 -8.86 10.05
N MET A 134 -5.00 -7.92 10.24
CA MET A 134 -3.58 -8.12 9.90
C MET A 134 -2.85 -9.04 10.89
N GLU A 135 -3.18 -8.98 12.18
CA GLU A 135 -2.55 -9.81 13.21
C GLU A 135 -2.56 -11.32 12.90
N PRO A 136 -3.73 -11.96 12.66
CA PRO A 136 -3.78 -13.39 12.36
C PRO A 136 -3.07 -13.74 11.04
N VAL A 137 -3.12 -12.85 10.03
CA VAL A 137 -2.47 -13.08 8.73
C VAL A 137 -0.95 -13.09 8.87
N VAL A 138 -0.36 -12.07 9.52
CA VAL A 138 1.09 -11.99 9.74
C VAL A 138 1.57 -13.15 10.59
N ARG A 139 0.88 -13.44 11.70
CA ARG A 139 1.24 -14.55 12.60
C ARG A 139 1.18 -15.90 11.88
N LYS A 140 0.12 -16.18 11.13
CA LYS A 140 -0.04 -17.45 10.41
C LYS A 140 0.99 -17.59 9.30
N THR A 141 1.32 -16.50 8.61
CA THR A 141 2.36 -16.47 7.57
C THR A 141 3.74 -16.78 8.15
N LEU A 142 4.17 -16.06 9.19
CA LEU A 142 5.46 -16.29 9.86
C LEU A 142 5.60 -17.72 10.39
N ARG A 143 4.54 -18.26 11.01
CA ARG A 143 4.51 -19.64 11.49
C ARG A 143 4.63 -20.65 10.36
N THR A 144 3.88 -20.45 9.28
CA THR A 144 3.90 -21.36 8.12
C THR A 144 5.28 -21.38 7.47
N VAL A 145 5.87 -20.20 7.24
CA VAL A 145 7.24 -20.08 6.70
C VAL A 145 8.27 -20.74 7.63
N THR A 146 8.18 -20.50 8.95
CA THR A 146 9.09 -21.10 9.93
C THR A 146 9.02 -22.63 9.91
N VAL A 147 7.81 -23.20 9.84
CA VAL A 147 7.62 -24.65 9.77
C VAL A 147 8.17 -25.22 8.46
N ILE A 148 7.92 -24.57 7.33
CA ILE A 148 8.46 -25.00 6.03
C ILE A 148 10.00 -25.01 6.07
N LEU A 149 10.62 -23.94 6.56
CA LEU A 149 12.08 -23.84 6.68
C LEU A 149 12.65 -24.90 7.65
N GLY A 150 11.98 -25.13 8.78
CA GLY A 150 12.38 -26.16 9.73
C GLY A 150 12.32 -27.57 9.13
N LEU A 151 11.26 -27.89 8.40
CA LEU A 151 11.12 -29.18 7.71
C LEU A 151 12.17 -29.37 6.63
N VAL A 152 12.48 -28.34 5.86
CA VAL A 152 13.54 -28.36 4.83
C VAL A 152 14.90 -28.63 5.46
N GLN A 153 15.21 -27.97 6.58
CA GLN A 153 16.46 -28.14 7.29
C GLN A 153 16.59 -29.55 7.90
N ILE A 154 15.50 -30.12 8.43
CA ILE A 154 15.49 -31.51 8.92
C ILE A 154 15.66 -32.49 7.75
N ALA A 155 14.95 -32.28 6.63
CA ALA A 155 15.07 -33.13 5.46
C ALA A 155 16.50 -33.13 4.90
N GLN A 156 17.21 -31.99 4.94
CA GLN A 156 18.61 -31.89 4.55
C GLN A 156 19.53 -32.69 5.48
N GLN A 157 19.28 -32.71 6.78
CA GLN A 157 20.12 -33.47 7.73
C GLN A 157 19.91 -34.97 7.63
N LEU A 158 18.72 -35.40 7.23
CA LEU A 158 18.38 -36.81 7.06
C LEU A 158 18.65 -37.34 5.65
N SER A 159 18.90 -36.47 4.68
CA SER A 159 19.12 -36.86 3.28
C SER A 159 20.53 -36.50 2.83
N ASP A 160 21.22 -37.43 2.18
CA ASP A 160 22.49 -37.15 1.47
C ASP A 160 22.31 -36.31 0.19
N LYS A 161 21.09 -35.79 -0.04
CA LYS A 161 20.76 -35.01 -1.23
C LYS A 161 21.20 -33.56 -1.06
N PRO A 162 21.70 -32.92 -2.13
CA PRO A 162 22.11 -31.54 -2.05
C PRO A 162 20.88 -30.64 -1.81
N ILE A 163 21.01 -29.72 -0.85
CA ILE A 163 19.98 -28.73 -0.51
C ILE A 163 19.54 -27.90 -1.73
N THR A 164 20.39 -27.82 -2.76
CA THR A 164 20.16 -27.09 -4.00
C THR A 164 18.88 -27.51 -4.72
N SER A 165 18.52 -28.81 -4.72
CA SER A 165 17.28 -29.26 -5.37
C SER A 165 16.02 -28.81 -4.64
N ILE A 166 16.04 -28.83 -3.30
CA ILE A 166 14.91 -28.39 -2.48
C ILE A 166 14.77 -26.87 -2.57
N LEU A 167 15.89 -26.15 -2.47
CA LEU A 167 15.91 -24.69 -2.64
C LEU A 167 15.46 -24.27 -4.04
N ALA A 168 15.83 -25.01 -5.09
CA ALA A 168 15.36 -24.75 -6.44
C ALA A 168 13.83 -24.90 -6.54
N GLY A 169 13.27 -25.99 -5.99
CA GLY A 169 11.82 -26.20 -5.95
C GLY A 169 11.07 -25.11 -5.15
N LEU A 170 11.61 -24.72 -3.99
CA LEU A 170 11.07 -23.61 -3.20
C LEU A 170 11.20 -22.26 -3.90
N GLY A 171 12.28 -22.04 -4.65
CA GLY A 171 12.48 -20.84 -5.45
C GLY A 171 11.42 -20.71 -6.55
N VAL A 172 11.17 -21.79 -7.29
CA VAL A 172 10.11 -21.82 -8.32
C VAL A 172 8.72 -21.69 -7.70
N GLY A 173 8.45 -22.39 -6.59
CA GLY A 173 7.18 -22.25 -5.86
C GLY A 173 6.99 -20.84 -5.29
N GLY A 174 8.05 -20.23 -4.77
CA GLY A 174 8.07 -18.86 -4.27
C GLY A 174 7.82 -17.84 -5.37
N LEU A 175 8.39 -18.04 -6.57
CA LEU A 175 8.11 -17.20 -7.74
C LEU A 175 6.63 -17.29 -8.14
N ALA A 176 6.04 -18.49 -8.16
CA ALA A 176 4.63 -18.66 -8.47
C ALA A 176 3.73 -17.92 -7.45
N VAL A 177 4.04 -18.01 -6.16
CA VAL A 177 3.33 -17.25 -5.10
C VAL A 177 3.52 -15.74 -5.27
N ALA A 178 4.73 -15.28 -5.60
CA ALA A 178 5.03 -13.87 -5.79
C ALA A 178 4.26 -13.28 -7.00
N LEU A 179 4.20 -14.01 -8.11
CA LEU A 179 3.40 -13.63 -9.28
C LEU A 179 1.91 -13.57 -8.94
N ALA A 180 1.39 -14.56 -8.20
CA ALA A 180 -0.01 -14.55 -7.77
C ALA A 180 -0.33 -13.38 -6.80
N ALA A 181 0.63 -12.97 -5.97
CA ALA A 181 0.47 -11.88 -5.01
C ALA A 181 0.76 -10.49 -5.59
N GLN A 182 1.27 -10.41 -6.83
CA GLN A 182 1.79 -9.19 -7.44
C GLN A 182 0.80 -8.02 -7.37
N ASP A 183 -0.47 -8.23 -7.72
CA ASP A 183 -1.48 -7.17 -7.71
C ASP A 183 -1.81 -6.66 -6.31
N THR A 184 -1.77 -7.54 -5.30
CA THR A 184 -2.03 -7.13 -3.91
C THR A 184 -0.90 -6.24 -3.41
N ILE A 185 0.35 -6.64 -3.69
CA ILE A 185 1.55 -5.87 -3.34
C ILE A 185 1.55 -4.53 -4.08
N LYS A 186 1.23 -4.52 -5.38
CA LYS A 186 1.13 -3.31 -6.21
C LYS A 186 0.12 -2.31 -5.64
N ASN A 187 -1.06 -2.78 -5.22
CA ASN A 187 -2.08 -1.92 -4.64
C ASN A 187 -1.70 -1.40 -3.24
N PHE A 188 -1.03 -2.22 -2.42
CA PHE A 188 -0.52 -1.78 -1.12
C PHE A 188 0.50 -0.65 -1.27
N PHE A 189 1.51 -0.82 -2.14
CA PHE A 189 2.48 0.24 -2.41
C PHE A 189 1.84 1.46 -3.07
N GLY A 190 0.87 1.27 -3.97
CA GLY A 190 0.11 2.39 -4.54
C GLY A 190 -0.61 3.22 -3.47
N SER A 191 -1.17 2.57 -2.45
CA SER A 191 -1.80 3.27 -1.32
C SER A 191 -0.77 4.07 -0.52
N LEU A 192 0.39 3.48 -0.25
CA LEU A 192 1.46 4.16 0.49
C LEU A 192 1.96 5.41 -0.25
N VAL A 193 2.12 5.33 -1.57
CA VAL A 193 2.50 6.48 -2.42
C VAL A 193 1.43 7.56 -2.38
N ILE A 194 0.15 7.20 -2.53
CA ILE A 194 -0.97 8.16 -2.44
C ILE A 194 -0.97 8.87 -1.08
N PHE A 195 -0.74 8.14 0.03
CA PHE A 195 -0.69 8.74 1.37
C PHE A 195 0.55 9.62 1.60
N ALA A 196 1.70 9.25 1.01
CA ALA A 196 2.93 10.00 1.13
C ALA A 196 2.89 11.31 0.33
N ASP A 197 2.55 11.22 -0.95
CA ASP A 197 2.60 12.36 -1.88
C ASP A 197 1.34 13.23 -1.81
N ARG A 198 0.23 12.67 -1.32
CA ARG A 198 -1.09 13.34 -1.18
C ARG A 198 -1.52 14.14 -2.43
N PRO A 199 -1.53 13.53 -3.62
CA PRO A 199 -1.97 14.20 -4.86
C PRO A 199 -3.42 14.69 -4.78
N PHE A 200 -4.22 14.06 -3.91
CA PHE A 200 -5.58 14.45 -3.57
C PHE A 200 -5.90 14.04 -2.13
N GLN A 201 -7.02 14.53 -1.60
CA GLN A 201 -7.58 14.17 -0.30
C GLN A 201 -9.04 13.74 -0.46
N MET A 202 -9.60 13.11 0.57
CA MET A 202 -11.04 12.86 0.62
C MET A 202 -11.79 14.19 0.49
N GLY A 203 -12.79 14.23 -0.38
CA GLY A 203 -13.53 15.43 -0.75
C GLY A 203 -12.96 16.22 -1.92
N ASP A 204 -11.73 15.95 -2.38
CA ASP A 204 -11.21 16.57 -3.59
C ASP A 204 -11.94 16.01 -4.82
N SER A 205 -12.33 16.89 -5.76
CA SER A 205 -12.76 16.51 -7.10
C SER A 205 -11.52 16.32 -7.96
N VAL A 206 -11.41 15.13 -8.56
CA VAL A 206 -10.27 14.71 -9.37
C VAL A 206 -10.73 14.17 -10.71
N SER A 207 -9.90 14.37 -11.72
CA SER A 207 -10.02 13.75 -13.03
C SER A 207 -8.84 12.81 -13.24
N VAL A 208 -9.16 11.55 -13.54
CA VAL A 208 -8.23 10.45 -13.81
C VAL A 208 -8.65 9.81 -15.12
N ASP A 209 -7.83 9.95 -16.15
CA ASP A 209 -8.16 9.61 -17.53
C ASP A 209 -9.51 10.23 -17.97
N SER A 210 -10.50 9.40 -18.29
CA SER A 210 -11.86 9.80 -18.66
C SER A 210 -12.84 9.85 -17.48
N THR A 211 -12.40 9.52 -16.27
CA THR A 211 -13.26 9.52 -15.07
C THR A 211 -13.05 10.80 -14.28
N GLU A 212 -14.12 11.56 -14.07
CA GLU A 212 -14.14 12.73 -13.19
C GLU A 212 -15.11 12.49 -12.04
N GLY A 213 -14.68 12.79 -10.82
CA GLY A 213 -15.50 12.62 -9.64
C GLY A 213 -14.84 13.05 -8.34
N THR A 214 -15.64 13.10 -7.29
CA THR A 214 -15.21 13.46 -5.94
C THR A 214 -14.71 12.23 -5.20
N VAL A 215 -13.55 12.34 -4.54
CA VAL A 215 -12.98 11.27 -3.73
C VAL A 215 -13.83 11.06 -2.48
N GLU A 216 -14.51 9.91 -2.37
CA GLU A 216 -15.28 9.54 -1.18
C GLU A 216 -14.44 8.80 -0.14
N GLU A 217 -13.58 7.88 -0.59
CA GLU A 217 -12.83 7.00 0.29
C GLU A 217 -11.48 6.63 -0.33
N VAL A 218 -10.41 6.70 0.46
CA VAL A 218 -9.10 6.13 0.12
C VAL A 218 -8.86 4.92 1.01
N GLY A 219 -9.14 3.73 0.47
CA GLY A 219 -8.93 2.46 1.16
C GLY A 219 -7.52 1.91 0.99
N MET A 220 -7.25 0.73 1.55
CA MET A 220 -5.93 0.05 1.49
C MET A 220 -5.59 -0.61 0.15
N ARG A 221 -6.58 -0.82 -0.72
CA ARG A 221 -6.40 -1.46 -2.03
C ARG A 221 -6.91 -0.60 -3.17
N SER A 222 -7.90 0.24 -2.91
CA SER A 222 -8.61 1.01 -3.91
C SER A 222 -9.10 2.34 -3.37
N THR A 223 -9.23 3.31 -4.26
CA THR A 223 -9.84 4.62 -4.02
C THR A 223 -11.20 4.64 -4.70
N ARG A 224 -12.20 5.23 -4.03
CA ARG A 224 -13.57 5.34 -4.52
C ARG A 224 -13.88 6.79 -4.88
N LEU A 225 -14.35 7.00 -6.11
CA LEU A 225 -14.74 8.28 -6.67
C LEU A 225 -16.23 8.28 -6.96
N ARG A 226 -16.95 9.34 -6.58
CA ARG A 226 -18.33 9.59 -6.98
C ARG A 226 -18.35 10.48 -8.21
N THR A 227 -18.81 9.97 -9.34
CA THR A 227 -18.94 10.78 -10.56
C THR A 227 -20.04 11.83 -10.39
N VAL A 228 -20.03 12.86 -11.25
CA VAL A 228 -21.09 13.87 -11.29
C VAL A 228 -22.48 13.24 -11.52
N ASP A 229 -22.54 12.15 -12.31
CA ASP A 229 -23.77 11.37 -12.55
C ASP A 229 -24.19 10.46 -11.37
N GLY A 230 -23.45 10.46 -10.26
CA GLY A 230 -23.77 9.69 -9.04
C GLY A 230 -23.20 8.27 -8.96
N HIS A 231 -22.49 7.78 -9.99
CA HIS A 231 -21.86 6.46 -9.97
C HIS A 231 -20.67 6.40 -9.00
N LEU A 232 -20.52 5.28 -8.29
CA LEU A 232 -19.35 5.00 -7.45
C LEU A 232 -18.32 4.20 -8.23
N VAL A 233 -17.26 4.87 -8.69
CA VAL A 233 -16.16 4.25 -9.43
C VAL A 233 -15.06 3.84 -8.44
N THR A 234 -14.65 2.57 -8.48
CA THR A 234 -13.59 2.03 -7.62
C THR A 234 -12.34 1.77 -8.46
N ILE A 235 -11.25 2.48 -8.16
CA ILE A 235 -9.99 2.37 -8.90
C ILE A 235 -8.94 1.71 -7.99
N PRO A 236 -8.25 0.65 -8.43
CA PRO A 236 -7.14 0.06 -7.69
C PRO A 236 -6.02 1.09 -7.44
N ASN A 237 -5.53 1.18 -6.21
CA ASN A 237 -4.53 2.19 -5.84
C ASN A 237 -3.20 2.01 -6.59
N GLY A 238 -2.87 0.76 -6.94
CA GLY A 238 -1.69 0.45 -7.73
C GLY A 238 -1.80 0.92 -9.18
N GLU A 239 -3.01 1.06 -9.71
CA GLU A 239 -3.25 1.67 -11.02
C GLU A 239 -3.26 3.20 -10.90
N LEU A 240 -3.99 3.73 -9.91
CA LEU A 240 -4.13 5.16 -9.67
C LEU A 240 -2.79 5.86 -9.41
N ALA A 241 -1.88 5.22 -8.66
CA ALA A 241 -0.54 5.75 -8.39
C ALA A 241 0.35 5.84 -9.64
N ASN A 242 0.02 5.15 -10.72
CA ASN A 242 0.76 5.18 -11.99
C ASN A 242 0.11 6.08 -13.05
N LYS A 243 -1.00 6.75 -12.71
CA LYS A 243 -1.76 7.60 -13.65
C LYS A 243 -1.53 9.08 -13.37
N SER A 244 -1.69 9.90 -14.41
CA SER A 244 -1.73 11.35 -14.26
C SER A 244 -3.06 11.76 -13.62
N ILE A 245 -3.00 12.38 -12.45
CA ILE A 245 -4.18 12.82 -11.70
C ILE A 245 -4.30 14.34 -11.80
N ARG A 246 -5.43 14.83 -12.28
CA ARG A 246 -5.76 16.27 -12.28
C ARG A 246 -6.62 16.58 -11.07
N ASN A 247 -6.08 17.29 -10.09
CA ASN A 247 -6.85 17.77 -8.95
C ASN A 247 -7.60 19.06 -9.33
N ILE A 248 -8.92 18.96 -9.46
CA ILE A 248 -9.78 20.06 -9.91
C ILE A 248 -10.06 21.00 -8.74
N THR A 249 -10.23 20.48 -7.53
CA THR A 249 -10.47 21.27 -6.31
C THR A 249 -9.31 22.21 -6.00
N ARG A 250 -8.06 21.79 -6.23
CA ARG A 250 -6.87 22.59 -5.92
C ARG A 250 -6.44 23.56 -7.02
N ARG A 251 -7.20 23.68 -8.12
CA ARG A 251 -6.83 24.61 -9.20
C ARG A 251 -6.95 26.07 -8.70
N PRO A 252 -6.00 26.96 -9.02
CA PRO A 252 -6.04 28.36 -8.56
C PRO A 252 -7.06 29.23 -9.31
N TYR A 253 -7.40 28.87 -10.56
CA TYR A 253 -8.29 29.64 -11.43
C TYR A 253 -9.01 28.72 -12.43
N ILE A 254 -10.10 29.22 -13.01
CA ILE A 254 -10.78 28.59 -14.15
C ILE A 254 -10.40 29.34 -15.42
N LYS A 255 -9.69 28.68 -16.34
CA LYS A 255 -9.38 29.25 -17.64
C LYS A 255 -10.59 29.07 -18.56
N ARG A 256 -11.16 30.19 -19.03
CA ARG A 256 -12.12 30.18 -20.13
C ARG A 256 -11.37 30.42 -21.45
N LEU A 257 -11.69 29.61 -22.44
CA LEU A 257 -11.38 29.84 -23.84
C LEU A 257 -12.71 29.91 -24.58
N ALA A 258 -13.02 31.04 -25.20
CA ALA A 258 -14.22 31.24 -25.99
C ALA A 258 -13.83 31.78 -27.38
N ASN A 259 -14.55 31.33 -28.41
CA ASN A 259 -14.41 31.83 -29.78
C ASN A 259 -15.74 32.48 -30.16
N ILE A 260 -15.74 33.80 -30.25
CA ILE A 260 -16.90 34.58 -30.67
C ILE A 260 -16.81 34.76 -32.18
N ALA A 261 -17.77 34.20 -32.89
CA ALA A 261 -17.81 34.23 -34.35
C ALA A 261 -18.72 35.37 -34.83
N VAL A 262 -18.16 36.30 -35.60
CA VAL A 262 -18.91 37.40 -36.25
C VAL A 262 -18.95 37.22 -37.76
N ALA A 263 -19.89 37.88 -38.44
CA ALA A 263 -20.15 37.71 -39.86
C ALA A 263 -18.93 38.06 -40.74
N CYS A 264 -18.74 37.34 -41.86
CA CYS A 264 -17.60 37.52 -42.78
C CYS A 264 -17.52 38.89 -43.43
N ASP A 265 -18.65 39.57 -43.56
CA ASP A 265 -18.78 40.91 -44.12
C ASP A 265 -18.60 42.01 -43.05
N THR A 266 -18.26 41.65 -41.80
CA THR A 266 -17.96 42.62 -40.75
C THR A 266 -16.79 43.51 -41.18
N PRO A 267 -17.01 44.83 -41.37
CA PRO A 267 -15.95 45.72 -41.81
C PRO A 267 -14.88 45.91 -40.71
N PRO A 268 -13.63 46.28 -41.07
CA PRO A 268 -12.54 46.41 -40.11
C PRO A 268 -12.86 47.30 -38.90
N GLY A 269 -13.52 48.44 -39.10
CA GLY A 269 -13.91 49.33 -38.00
C GLY A 269 -14.90 48.69 -37.02
N LYS A 270 -15.85 47.88 -37.50
CA LYS A 270 -16.75 47.11 -36.62
C LYS A 270 -16.02 45.98 -35.90
N MET A 271 -15.02 45.36 -36.53
CA MET A 271 -14.18 44.35 -35.89
C MET A 271 -13.35 44.95 -34.74
N GLU A 272 -12.68 46.09 -34.96
CA GLU A 272 -11.95 46.80 -33.90
C GLU A 272 -12.87 47.18 -32.74
N ARG A 273 -14.09 47.59 -33.09
CA ARG A 273 -15.10 47.95 -32.10
C ARG A 273 -15.60 46.72 -31.32
N ALA A 274 -15.83 45.59 -31.97
CA ALA A 274 -16.15 44.32 -31.34
C ALA A 274 -15.08 43.90 -30.31
N LEU A 275 -13.80 43.99 -30.69
CA LEU A 275 -12.67 43.73 -29.78
C LEU A 275 -12.67 44.69 -28.58
N THR A 276 -12.99 45.96 -28.81
CA THR A 276 -13.06 46.99 -27.76
C THR A 276 -14.18 46.71 -26.77
N ILE A 277 -15.39 46.40 -27.26
CA ILE A 277 -16.55 46.05 -26.42
C ILE A 277 -16.21 44.87 -25.50
N ILE A 278 -15.63 43.80 -26.04
CA ILE A 278 -15.28 42.62 -25.25
C ILE A 278 -14.25 42.97 -24.16
N LYS A 279 -13.23 43.78 -24.49
CA LYS A 279 -12.24 44.24 -23.52
C LYS A 279 -12.86 45.10 -22.42
N GLU A 280 -13.77 46.00 -22.78
CA GLU A 280 -14.50 46.83 -21.82
C GLU A 280 -15.34 45.99 -20.84
N GLU A 281 -16.09 44.99 -21.34
CA GLU A 281 -16.89 44.11 -20.47
C GLU A 281 -16.02 43.28 -19.52
N LEU A 282 -14.89 42.74 -20.00
CA LEU A 282 -13.95 42.02 -19.15
C LEU A 282 -13.30 42.93 -18.11
N ASN A 283 -12.97 44.18 -18.47
CA ASN A 283 -12.40 45.16 -17.55
C ASN A 283 -13.40 45.61 -16.47
N ARG A 284 -14.69 45.73 -16.79
CA ARG A 284 -15.74 46.00 -15.79
C ARG A 284 -15.81 44.91 -14.72
N ALA A 285 -15.52 43.67 -15.09
CA ALA A 285 -15.53 42.52 -14.19
C ALA A 285 -14.15 42.12 -13.63
N ASN A 286 -13.16 43.01 -13.69
CA ASN A 286 -11.77 42.70 -13.34
C ASN A 286 -11.58 42.11 -11.93
N GLN A 287 -12.47 42.41 -10.98
CA GLN A 287 -12.41 41.87 -9.61
C GLN A 287 -12.59 40.35 -9.53
N LYS A 288 -13.24 39.72 -10.53
CA LYS A 288 -13.41 38.26 -10.62
C LYS A 288 -12.32 37.59 -11.48
N MET A 289 -11.29 38.34 -11.89
CA MET A 289 -10.21 37.88 -12.74
C MET A 289 -8.92 37.69 -11.95
N HIS A 290 -8.05 36.82 -12.46
CA HIS A 290 -6.73 36.62 -11.87
C HIS A 290 -5.86 37.88 -12.01
N PRO A 291 -5.29 38.42 -10.91
CA PRO A 291 -4.54 39.70 -10.93
C PRO A 291 -3.36 39.71 -11.90
N ASP A 292 -2.57 38.62 -11.94
CA ASP A 292 -1.35 38.55 -12.76
C ASP A 292 -1.56 38.04 -14.19
N MET A 293 -2.80 37.70 -14.55
CA MET A 293 -3.12 37.13 -15.86
C MET A 293 -4.26 37.91 -16.52
N PRO A 294 -3.96 39.05 -17.15
CA PRO A 294 -4.98 39.90 -17.75
C PRO A 294 -5.67 39.19 -18.93
N PRO A 295 -6.97 39.43 -19.17
CA PRO A 295 -7.70 38.84 -20.28
C PRO A 295 -7.06 39.14 -21.64
N ARG A 296 -7.15 38.18 -22.57
CA ARG A 296 -6.64 38.29 -23.94
C ARG A 296 -7.80 38.22 -24.92
N VAL A 297 -7.86 39.21 -25.81
CA VAL A 297 -8.94 39.36 -26.80
C VAL A 297 -8.30 39.71 -28.13
N HIS A 298 -8.36 38.78 -29.08
CA HIS A 298 -7.71 38.92 -30.38
C HIS A 298 -8.59 38.39 -31.49
N PHE A 299 -8.64 39.10 -32.60
CA PHE A 299 -9.07 38.54 -33.87
C PHE A 299 -7.99 37.55 -34.32
N ASN A 300 -8.28 36.25 -34.26
CA ASN A 300 -7.25 35.20 -34.36
C ASN A 300 -7.28 34.43 -35.68
N GLU A 301 -8.46 34.26 -36.28
CA GLU A 301 -8.63 33.35 -37.42
C GLU A 301 -9.77 33.80 -38.35
N PHE A 302 -9.54 33.63 -39.66
CA PHE A 302 -10.56 33.70 -40.70
C PHE A 302 -11.08 32.29 -40.94
N ASN A 303 -12.41 32.10 -40.90
CA ASN A 303 -13.05 30.82 -41.23
C ASN A 303 -13.97 31.00 -42.45
N SER A 304 -14.35 29.87 -43.06
CA SER A 304 -15.20 29.80 -44.25
C SER A 304 -16.55 30.53 -44.14
N ALA A 305 -17.08 30.67 -42.91
CA ALA A 305 -18.36 31.33 -42.64
C ALA A 305 -18.32 32.30 -41.44
N SER A 306 -17.14 32.62 -40.90
CA SER A 306 -17.01 33.56 -39.77
C SER A 306 -15.64 34.23 -39.68
N LEU A 307 -15.60 35.38 -39.03
CA LEU A 307 -14.38 35.97 -38.48
C LEU A 307 -14.35 35.67 -36.97
N ASN A 308 -13.29 35.02 -36.49
CA ASN A 308 -13.23 34.54 -35.11
C ASN A 308 -12.46 35.50 -34.20
N ILE A 309 -13.11 35.88 -33.10
CA ILE A 309 -12.50 36.59 -31.99
C ILE A 309 -12.25 35.58 -30.87
N GLN A 310 -10.99 35.31 -30.58
CA GLN A 310 -10.57 34.48 -29.45
C GLN A 310 -10.54 35.33 -28.18
N VAL A 311 -11.23 34.85 -27.16
CA VAL A 311 -11.32 35.44 -25.83
C VAL A 311 -10.78 34.44 -24.81
N ILE A 312 -9.77 34.85 -24.04
CA ILE A 312 -9.17 34.06 -22.97
C ILE A 312 -9.21 34.89 -21.70
N TYR A 313 -9.74 34.32 -20.62
CA TYR A 313 -9.67 34.92 -19.29
C TYR A 313 -9.56 33.85 -18.21
N TRP A 314 -9.11 34.27 -17.02
CA TRP A 314 -8.88 33.39 -15.87
C TRP A 314 -9.72 33.84 -14.69
N PHE A 315 -10.78 33.10 -14.38
CA PHE A 315 -11.73 33.41 -13.32
C PHE A 315 -11.22 32.96 -11.94
N VAL A 316 -11.48 33.78 -10.92
CA VAL A 316 -11.14 33.54 -9.51
C VAL A 316 -12.33 33.95 -8.62
N PRO A 317 -12.67 33.19 -7.55
CA PRO A 317 -12.03 31.96 -7.09
C PRO A 317 -12.47 30.72 -7.87
N ALA A 318 -11.55 29.78 -8.09
CA ALA A 318 -11.84 28.57 -8.87
C ALA A 318 -12.69 27.51 -8.15
N SER A 319 -12.85 27.66 -6.84
CA SER A 319 -13.61 26.77 -5.96
C SER A 319 -15.12 26.85 -6.23
N ASP A 320 -15.59 27.97 -6.76
CA ASP A 320 -17.00 28.18 -7.05
C ASP A 320 -17.25 28.13 -8.57
N TYR A 321 -17.56 26.92 -9.03
CA TYR A 321 -17.86 26.68 -10.45
C TYR A 321 -19.17 27.37 -10.88
N TRP A 322 -20.15 27.49 -9.99
CA TRP A 322 -21.44 28.10 -10.33
C TRP A 322 -21.32 29.63 -10.43
N ALA A 323 -20.54 30.26 -9.57
CA ALA A 323 -20.21 31.68 -9.73
C ALA A 323 -19.45 31.97 -11.04
N PHE A 324 -18.60 31.05 -11.50
CA PHE A 324 -17.99 31.13 -12.83
C PHE A 324 -19.04 31.04 -13.94
N MET A 325 -19.99 30.11 -13.86
CA MET A 325 -21.07 29.97 -14.85
C MET A 325 -21.98 31.20 -14.91
N GLU A 326 -22.37 31.74 -13.75
CA GLU A 326 -23.14 32.99 -13.67
C GLU A 326 -22.37 34.16 -14.28
N PHE A 327 -21.06 34.24 -14.01
CA PHE A 327 -20.20 35.23 -14.63
C PHE A 327 -20.15 35.08 -16.16
N ASP A 328 -19.87 33.88 -16.68
CA ASP A 328 -19.80 33.62 -18.13
C ASP A 328 -21.14 33.96 -18.80
N GLN A 329 -22.27 33.64 -18.16
CA GLN A 329 -23.60 34.03 -18.64
C GLN A 329 -23.76 35.56 -18.70
N SER A 330 -23.46 36.27 -17.61
CA SER A 330 -23.59 37.73 -17.56
C SER A 330 -22.72 38.44 -18.60
N PHE A 331 -21.48 37.96 -18.77
CA PHE A 331 -20.54 38.44 -19.77
C PHE A 331 -21.06 38.20 -21.20
N ASN A 332 -21.51 36.98 -21.51
CA ASN A 332 -22.04 36.65 -22.83
C ASN A 332 -23.29 37.48 -23.18
N LEU A 333 -24.19 37.70 -22.21
CA LEU A 333 -25.38 38.55 -22.42
C LEU A 333 -25.02 40.02 -22.65
N ALA A 334 -24.04 40.56 -21.92
CA ALA A 334 -23.57 41.94 -22.11
C ALA A 334 -22.93 42.13 -23.49
N VAL A 335 -22.08 41.20 -23.92
CA VAL A 335 -21.47 41.22 -25.26
C VAL A 335 -22.54 41.12 -26.34
N LEU A 336 -23.52 40.22 -26.20
CA LEU A 336 -24.64 40.08 -27.13
C LEU A 336 -25.45 41.37 -27.28
N SER A 337 -25.82 42.01 -26.16
CA SER A 337 -26.58 43.28 -26.19
C SER A 337 -25.81 44.36 -26.94
N ARG A 338 -24.54 44.57 -26.59
CA ARG A 338 -23.72 45.63 -27.17
C ARG A 338 -23.36 45.38 -28.63
N PHE A 339 -23.18 44.12 -29.03
CA PHE A 339 -22.98 43.78 -30.44
C PHE A 339 -24.24 44.13 -31.26
N ASN A 340 -25.43 43.81 -30.74
CA ASN A 340 -26.69 44.16 -31.41
C ASN A 340 -26.91 45.67 -31.52
N GLU A 341 -26.61 46.43 -30.46
CA GLU A 341 -26.70 47.90 -30.45
C GLU A 341 -25.80 48.56 -31.50
N GLU A 342 -24.64 47.97 -31.78
CA GLU A 342 -23.66 48.47 -32.74
C GLU A 342 -23.78 47.82 -34.14
N GLY A 343 -24.79 46.97 -34.33
CA GLY A 343 -25.05 46.25 -35.58
C GLY A 343 -23.90 45.32 -35.98
N ILE A 344 -23.22 44.70 -35.01
CA ILE A 344 -22.22 43.66 -35.21
C ILE A 344 -22.97 42.32 -35.20
N GLU A 345 -23.07 41.69 -36.38
CA GLU A 345 -23.80 40.43 -36.51
C GLU A 345 -22.93 39.23 -36.14
N PHE A 346 -23.49 38.31 -35.35
CA PHE A 346 -22.90 37.00 -35.11
C PHE A 346 -22.98 36.15 -36.37
N ALA A 347 -21.97 35.31 -36.60
CA ALA A 347 -21.98 34.38 -37.72
C ALA A 347 -23.01 33.27 -37.49
N PHE A 348 -23.84 33.01 -38.50
CA PHE A 348 -24.72 31.84 -38.55
C PHE A 348 -24.16 30.81 -39.53
N PRO A 349 -24.19 29.50 -39.20
CA PRO A 349 -23.85 28.47 -40.18
C PRO A 349 -24.76 28.60 -41.41
N GLY A 350 -24.20 28.94 -42.57
CA GLY A 350 -24.90 28.90 -43.87
C GLY A 350 -25.42 30.22 -44.46
N ARG A 351 -25.20 31.41 -43.86
CA ARG A 351 -25.50 32.68 -44.55
C ARG A 351 -24.36 33.09 -45.49
N LEU A 352 -24.33 32.50 -46.68
CA LEU A 352 -23.83 33.21 -47.85
C LEU A 352 -24.94 34.17 -48.27
N GLN A 353 -24.94 35.41 -47.77
CA GLN A 353 -25.81 36.43 -48.35
C GLN A 353 -25.38 36.66 -49.81
N PRO A 354 -26.29 36.61 -50.79
CA PRO A 354 -25.96 37.03 -52.13
C PRO A 354 -25.62 38.53 -52.07
N ARG A 355 -24.45 38.91 -52.57
CA ARG A 355 -24.15 40.32 -52.83
C ARG A 355 -25.22 40.85 -53.79
N ALA A 356 -26.06 41.77 -53.34
CA ALA A 356 -26.79 42.63 -54.24
C ALA A 356 -25.76 43.57 -54.88
N ASN A 357 -25.57 43.40 -56.20
CA ASN A 357 -24.71 44.24 -57.02
C ASN A 357 -25.27 45.66 -57.16
#